data_AF-A0A316TLW0-F1
#
_entry.id   AF-A0A316TLW0-F1
#
_cell.length_a   1.000
_cell.length_b   1.000
_cell.length_c   1.000
_cell.angle_alpha   90.00
_cell.angle_beta   90.00
_cell.angle_gamma   90.00
#
_symmetry.space_group_name_H-M   'P 1'
#
loop_
_entity.id
_entity.type
_entity.pdbx_description
1 polymer ?
#
loop_
_entity_poly.entity_id
_entity_poly.type
_entity_poly.pdbx_seq_one_letter_code
_entity_poly.pdbx_strand_id
1 'polypeptide(L)'
;MKRIGLPLAATLLTAGLTLSACGGTPSKDDLKDSLVENADLPEDQADCAADELLDSDLSDDQLNAVADDDEGGLDSDEKAEVGEVLTEALTKCITDSE
;
A
#
# COMPACT_ATOMS: atom_id res chain seq x y z
N MET A 1 -41.50 -13.17 42.38
CA MET A 1 -40.05 -13.36 42.17
C MET A 1 -39.82 -13.19 40.67
N LYS A 2 -39.64 -11.97 40.14
CA LYS A 2 -38.39 -11.21 39.91
C LYS A 2 -37.35 -11.99 39.08
N ARG A 3 -36.90 -11.35 37.98
CA ARG A 3 -35.65 -11.56 37.19
C ARG A 3 -35.82 -12.50 35.98
N ILE A 4 -35.36 -12.22 34.75
CA ILE A 4 -34.48 -11.19 34.15
C ILE A 4 -34.86 -11.10 32.66
N GLY A 5 -34.93 -9.88 32.12
CA GLY A 5 -34.90 -9.66 30.67
C GLY A 5 -33.44 -9.65 30.19
N LEU A 6 -33.18 -10.24 29.03
CA LEU A 6 -31.92 -10.07 28.31
C LEU A 6 -32.25 -9.90 26.82
N PRO A 7 -32.03 -8.71 26.22
CA PRO A 7 -32.13 -8.54 24.79
C PRO A 7 -30.91 -9.20 24.14
N LEU A 8 -31.12 -10.22 23.31
CA LEU A 8 -30.11 -10.70 22.35
C LEU A 8 -29.94 -9.57 21.32
N ALA A 9 -28.98 -8.68 21.54
CA ALA A 9 -27.59 -8.83 21.14
C ALA A 9 -27.46 -8.78 19.62
N ALA A 10 -27.04 -7.59 19.18
CA ALA A 10 -26.54 -7.21 17.86
C ALA A 10 -26.15 -8.38 16.96
N THR A 11 -26.83 -8.50 15.82
CA THR A 11 -26.28 -9.14 14.63
C THR A 11 -25.00 -8.40 14.26
N LEU A 12 -23.88 -8.99 14.68
CA LEU A 12 -22.54 -8.67 14.22
C LEU A 12 -22.57 -8.69 12.69
N LEU A 13 -22.39 -7.52 12.08
CA LEU A 13 -21.88 -7.40 10.73
C LEU A 13 -20.55 -8.15 10.71
N THR A 14 -20.57 -9.39 10.26
CA THR A 14 -19.36 -10.06 9.81
C THR A 14 -18.93 -9.33 8.55
N ALA A 15 -18.25 -8.19 8.73
CA ALA A 15 -17.27 -7.74 7.77
C ALA A 15 -16.37 -8.96 7.56
N GLY A 16 -16.51 -9.58 6.40
CA GLY A 16 -15.54 -10.55 5.93
C GLY A 16 -14.23 -9.80 5.85
N LEU A 17 -13.41 -9.92 6.90
CA LEU A 17 -11.98 -9.74 6.82
C LEU A 17 -11.51 -10.89 5.93
N THR A 18 -11.64 -10.69 4.61
CA THR A 18 -10.94 -11.51 3.65
C THR A 18 -9.47 -11.41 4.02
N LEU A 19 -8.91 -12.54 4.45
CA LEU A 19 -7.48 -12.78 4.55
C LEU A 19 -6.82 -12.27 3.25
N SER A 20 -6.33 -11.04 3.23
CA SER A 20 -5.34 -10.57 2.26
C SER A 20 -3.97 -11.09 2.69
N ALA A 21 -3.85 -12.41 2.71
CA ALA A 21 -2.57 -13.08 2.52
C ALA A 21 -2.56 -13.62 1.07
N CYS A 22 -2.95 -12.77 0.13
CA CYS A 22 -2.95 -13.04 -1.30
C CYS A 22 -1.80 -12.23 -1.90
N GLY A 23 -0.66 -12.89 -2.16
CA GLY A 23 0.47 -12.29 -2.89
C GLY A 23 0.07 -11.96 -4.32
N GLY A 24 -0.48 -10.77 -4.51
CA GLY A 24 -0.76 -10.16 -5.79
C GLY A 24 -0.42 -8.67 -5.70
N THR A 25 -0.54 -7.95 -6.81
CA THR A 25 -0.23 -6.52 -6.87
C THR A 25 -0.94 -5.74 -5.75
N PRO A 26 -0.21 -4.92 -4.95
CA PRO A 26 -0.83 -4.08 -3.94
C PRO A 26 -1.74 -3.04 -4.60
N SER A 27 -2.65 -2.45 -3.82
CA SER A 27 -3.48 -1.37 -4.35
C SER A 27 -2.71 -0.06 -4.43
N LYS A 28 -3.20 0.87 -5.27
CA LYS A 28 -2.67 2.24 -5.35
C LYS A 28 -2.70 2.93 -3.98
N ASP A 29 -3.79 2.74 -3.23
CA ASP A 29 -3.95 3.35 -1.91
C ASP A 29 -2.91 2.80 -0.92
N ASP A 30 -2.58 1.50 -0.97
CA ASP A 30 -1.54 0.92 -0.10
C ASP A 30 -0.15 1.52 -0.41
N LEU A 31 0.19 1.66 -1.70
CA LEU A 31 1.43 2.30 -2.13
C LEU A 31 1.47 3.78 -1.72
N LYS A 32 0.37 4.52 -1.93
CA LYS A 32 0.27 5.93 -1.55
C LYS A 32 0.44 6.11 -0.05
N ASP A 33 -0.27 5.33 0.76
CA ASP A 33 -0.24 5.44 2.20
C ASP A 33 1.17 5.12 2.72
N SER A 34 1.84 4.09 2.18
CA SER A 34 3.25 3.82 2.48
C SER A 34 4.17 5.00 2.12
N LEU A 35 4.00 5.59 0.95
CA LEU A 35 4.80 6.74 0.51
C LEU A 35 4.56 7.99 1.38
N VAL A 36 3.34 8.22 1.86
CA VAL A 36 3.04 9.31 2.79
C VAL A 36 3.67 9.03 4.17
N GLU A 37 3.52 7.81 4.68
CA GLU A 37 3.94 7.45 6.05
C GLU A 37 5.46 7.23 6.18
N ASN A 38 6.09 6.60 5.19
CA ASN A 38 7.50 6.19 5.24
C ASN A 38 8.43 7.17 4.51
N ALA A 39 7.96 7.83 3.45
CA ALA A 39 8.75 8.81 2.68
C ALA A 39 8.37 10.28 2.96
N ASP A 40 7.45 10.54 3.90
CA ASP A 40 7.00 11.90 4.29
C ASP A 40 6.53 12.75 3.09
N LEU A 41 5.95 12.09 2.07
CA LEU A 41 5.52 12.76 0.85
C LEU A 41 4.15 13.43 1.02
N PRO A 42 3.92 14.59 0.39
CA PRO A 42 2.58 15.16 0.25
C PRO A 42 1.64 14.18 -0.45
N GLU A 43 0.37 14.14 -0.03
CA GLU A 43 -0.63 13.20 -0.57
C GLU A 43 -0.72 13.23 -2.10
N ASP A 44 -0.67 14.42 -2.71
CA ASP A 44 -0.74 14.57 -4.17
C ASP A 44 0.49 13.97 -4.89
N GLN A 45 1.68 14.08 -4.28
CA GLN A 45 2.92 13.52 -4.84
C GLN A 45 2.99 12.01 -4.64
N ALA A 46 2.55 11.54 -3.47
CA ALA A 46 2.42 10.12 -3.19
C ALA A 46 1.40 9.44 -4.11
N ASP A 47 0.28 10.12 -4.42
CA ASP A 47 -0.76 9.60 -5.30
C ASP A 47 -0.25 9.45 -6.74
N CYS A 48 0.48 10.45 -7.24
CA CYS A 48 1.13 10.37 -8.55
C CYS A 48 2.21 9.29 -8.59
N ALA A 49 3.06 9.20 -7.56
CA ALA A 49 4.12 8.20 -7.52
C ALA A 49 3.54 6.78 -7.41
N ALA A 50 2.45 6.58 -6.68
CA ALA A 50 1.74 5.30 -6.63
C ALA A 50 1.17 4.87 -7.99
N ASP A 51 0.65 5.80 -8.80
CA ASP A 51 0.23 5.51 -10.18
C ASP A 51 1.42 5.09 -11.05
N GLU A 52 2.54 5.83 -11.00
CA GLU A 52 3.73 5.51 -11.79
C GLU A 52 4.38 4.18 -11.37
N LEU A 53 4.34 3.83 -10.08
CA LEU A 53 4.80 2.52 -9.59
C LEU A 53 3.92 1.40 -10.14
N LEU A 54 2.59 1.55 -10.15
CA LEU A 54 1.69 0.54 -10.72
C LEU A 54 1.80 0.40 -12.24
N ASP A 55 2.12 1.50 -12.94
CA ASP A 55 2.36 1.51 -14.39
C ASP A 55 3.79 1.06 -14.76
N SER A 56 4.67 0.85 -13.78
CA SER A 56 6.05 0.41 -13.99
C SER A 56 6.16 -1.09 -14.32
N ASP A 57 7.35 -1.50 -14.73
CA ASP A 57 7.68 -2.91 -14.99
C ASP A 57 8.03 -3.70 -13.70
N LEU A 58 7.83 -3.12 -12.51
CA LEU A 58 8.08 -3.81 -11.25
C LEU A 58 7.14 -5.00 -11.05
N SER A 59 7.68 -6.06 -10.46
CA SER A 59 6.90 -7.24 -10.08
C SER A 59 5.99 -6.96 -8.87
N ASP A 60 4.97 -7.80 -8.69
CA ASP A 60 4.09 -7.74 -7.52
C ASP A 60 4.87 -7.82 -6.20
N ASP A 61 5.92 -8.63 -6.13
CA ASP A 61 6.75 -8.77 -4.93
C ASP A 61 7.54 -7.47 -4.65
N GLN A 62 8.06 -6.81 -5.69
CA GLN A 62 8.72 -5.50 -5.59
C GLN A 62 7.76 -4.39 -5.17
N LEU A 63 6.54 -4.37 -5.73
CA LEU A 63 5.52 -3.40 -5.36
C LEU A 63 5.03 -3.62 -3.92
N ASN A 64 4.85 -4.86 -3.50
CA ASN A 64 4.50 -5.17 -2.11
C ASN A 64 5.63 -4.77 -1.15
N ALA A 65 6.89 -4.94 -1.53
CA ALA A 65 8.02 -4.46 -0.71
C ALA A 65 7.97 -2.94 -0.48
N VAL A 66 7.52 -2.16 -1.47
CA VAL A 66 7.30 -0.71 -1.32
C VAL A 66 6.06 -0.43 -0.46
N ALA A 67 4.96 -1.13 -0.69
CA ALA A 67 3.72 -0.93 0.07
C ALA A 67 3.87 -1.29 1.56
N ASP A 68 4.65 -2.32 1.89
CA ASP A 68 4.85 -2.81 3.25
C ASP A 68 6.11 -2.21 3.93
N ASP A 69 6.90 -1.40 3.23
CA ASP A 69 8.25 -0.96 3.65
C ASP A 69 9.17 -2.14 4.03
N ASP A 70 9.01 -3.27 3.35
CA ASP A 70 9.75 -4.52 3.61
C ASP A 70 10.50 -5.02 2.38
N GLU A 71 11.71 -4.50 2.21
CA GLU A 71 12.65 -4.99 1.21
C GLU A 71 13.35 -6.31 1.62
N GLY A 72 13.00 -6.91 2.76
CA GLY A 72 13.66 -8.10 3.30
C GLY A 72 13.53 -9.34 2.41
N GLY A 73 12.51 -9.36 1.55
CA GLY A 73 12.26 -10.41 0.56
C GLY A 73 13.02 -10.24 -0.77
N LEU A 74 13.54 -9.05 -1.05
CA LEU A 74 14.20 -8.71 -2.31
C LEU A 74 15.71 -8.99 -2.27
N ASP A 75 16.28 -9.37 -3.42
CA ASP A 75 17.72 -9.38 -3.62
C ASP A 75 18.28 -7.97 -3.92
N SER A 76 19.60 -7.86 -4.00
CA SER A 76 20.27 -6.56 -4.17
C SER A 76 19.97 -5.89 -5.51
N ASP A 77 19.76 -6.67 -6.57
CA ASP A 77 19.49 -6.14 -7.91
C ASP A 77 18.03 -5.65 -7.97
N GLU A 78 17.10 -6.41 -7.40
CA GLU A 78 15.69 -6.02 -7.27
C GLU A 78 15.50 -4.74 -6.45
N LYS A 79 16.27 -4.57 -5.36
CA LYS A 79 16.27 -3.32 -4.57
C LYS A 79 16.78 -2.13 -5.35
N ALA A 80 17.83 -2.33 -6.15
CA ALA A 80 18.38 -1.27 -6.98
C ALA A 80 17.36 -0.82 -8.03
N GLU A 81 16.66 -1.77 -8.65
CA GLU A 81 15.59 -1.51 -9.61
C GLU A 81 14.41 -0.76 -8.97
N VAL A 82 13.91 -1.23 -7.82
CA VAL A 82 12.86 -0.55 -7.05
C VAL A 82 13.27 0.88 -6.72
N GLY A 83 14.50 1.08 -6.24
CA GLY A 83 15.02 2.42 -5.92
C GLY A 83 15.12 3.34 -7.14
N GLU A 84 15.52 2.82 -8.30
CA GLU A 84 15.60 3.58 -9.55
C GLU A 84 14.20 4.00 -10.02
N VAL A 85 13.28 3.05 -10.11
CA VAL A 85 11.88 3.30 -10.53
C VAL A 85 11.19 4.28 -9.57
N LEU A 86 11.34 4.08 -8.26
CA LEU A 86 10.78 4.99 -7.26
C LEU A 86 11.35 6.41 -7.40
N THR A 87 12.66 6.54 -7.62
CA THR A 87 13.29 7.85 -7.82
C THR A 87 12.80 8.52 -9.10
N GLU A 88 12.62 7.77 -10.18
CA GLU A 88 12.08 8.28 -11.45
C GLU A 88 10.63 8.74 -11.29
N ALA A 89 9.78 7.92 -10.66
CA ALA A 89 8.39 8.25 -10.35
C ALA A 89 8.29 9.54 -9.54
N LEU A 90 9.07 9.66 -8.45
CA LEU A 90 9.10 10.86 -7.62
C LEU A 90 9.59 12.08 -8.39
N THR A 91 10.65 11.94 -9.18
CA THR A 91 11.17 13.04 -10.00
C THR A 91 10.11 13.55 -10.95
N LYS A 92 9.44 12.63 -11.66
CA LYS A 92 8.39 12.95 -12.62
C LYS A 92 7.21 13.64 -11.94
N CYS A 93 6.73 13.11 -10.83
CA CYS A 93 5.60 13.64 -10.08
C CYS A 93 5.87 14.99 -9.40
N ILE A 94 7.11 15.24 -8.98
CA ILE A 94 7.52 16.55 -8.49
C ILE A 94 7.60 17.57 -9.63
N THR A 95 8.07 17.16 -10.82
CA THR A 95 8.21 18.07 -11.98
C THR A 95 6.92 18.34 -12.76
N ASP A 96 5.95 17.42 -12.76
CA ASP A 96 4.65 17.59 -13.42
C ASP A 96 3.62 18.33 -12.54
N SER A 97 3.98 18.67 -11.30
CA SER A 97 3.14 19.46 -10.37
C SER A 97 3.21 20.99 -10.59
N GLU A 98 3.87 21.47 -11.65
CA GLU A 98 3.97 22.91 -12.01
C GLU A 98 2.94 23.38 -13.05
#